data_AF-A0A370SWP2-F1
#
_entry.id   AF-A0A370SWP2-F1
#
_cell.length_a   1.000
_cell.length_b   1.000
_cell.length_c   1.000
_cell.angle_alpha   90.00
_cell.angle_beta   90.00
_cell.angle_gamma   90.00
#
_symmetry.space_group_name_H-M   'P 1'
#
loop_
_entity.id
_entity.type
_entity.pdbx_description
1 polymer ?
#
loop_
_entity_poly.entity_id
_entity_poly.type
_entity_poly.pdbx_seq_one_letter_code
_entity_poly.pdbx_strand_id
1 'polypeptide(L)'
;MKQGHERPVDRMAARVVGAGVTHEYSISDGAVNSFLPLPVRKPNRNEAGQDCFVDLSGRKFGRLTVVGISAEVNARWVVRCVCGSYGLRTAKTIKNADQEACCHQCHLLAVAKRKDLIRRTGKFVDTKEFLK
;
A
#
# COMPACT_ATOMS: atom_id res chain seq x y z
N MET A 1 29.41 29.56 -30.36
CA MET A 1 29.26 28.65 -29.21
C MET A 1 30.10 27.41 -29.53
N LYS A 2 31.02 27.00 -28.65
CA LYS A 2 31.98 25.93 -28.96
C LYS A 2 31.26 24.56 -28.99
N GLN A 3 31.30 23.88 -30.13
CA GLN A 3 30.93 22.46 -30.27
C GLN A 3 31.84 21.61 -29.37
N GLY A 4 31.26 20.75 -28.54
CA GLY A 4 32.02 19.82 -27.70
C GLY A 4 31.55 19.66 -26.25
N HIS A 5 30.67 20.51 -25.72
CA HIS A 5 30.08 20.34 -24.37
C HIS A 5 28.83 19.44 -24.36
N GLU A 6 28.40 18.95 -25.52
CA GLU A 6 27.19 18.15 -25.73
C GLU A 6 27.37 16.70 -25.25
N ARG A 7 28.62 16.27 -25.07
CA ARG A 7 28.97 14.92 -24.62
C ARG A 7 29.63 15.02 -23.25
N PRO A 8 29.27 14.12 -22.32
CA PRO A 8 29.87 14.13 -21.00
C PRO A 8 31.39 13.96 -21.07
N VAL A 9 32.12 14.78 -20.30
CA VAL A 9 33.59 14.85 -20.32
C VAL A 9 34.25 13.55 -19.86
N ASP A 10 33.60 12.82 -18.96
CA ASP A 10 34.10 11.56 -18.41
C ASP A 10 32.96 10.61 -18.06
N ARG A 11 33.33 9.42 -17.55
CA ARG A 11 32.37 8.37 -17.16
C ARG A 11 31.46 8.81 -16.00
N MET A 12 31.92 9.68 -15.12
CA MET A 12 31.13 10.18 -14.00
C MET A 12 30.10 11.20 -14.49
N ALA A 13 30.52 12.17 -15.30
CA ALA A 13 29.64 13.09 -15.99
C ALA A 13 28.61 12.34 -16.86
N ALA A 14 29.02 11.26 -17.53
CA ALA A 14 28.11 10.44 -18.33
C ALA A 14 27.05 9.73 -17.49
N ARG A 15 27.39 9.30 -16.27
CA ARG A 15 26.44 8.69 -15.34
C ARG A 15 25.48 9.72 -14.74
N VAL A 16 25.92 10.97 -14.56
CA VAL A 16 25.09 12.07 -14.03
C VAL A 16 24.12 12.61 -15.09
N VAL A 17 24.59 12.78 -16.32
CA VAL A 17 23.80 13.31 -17.46
C VAL A 17 22.99 12.22 -18.15
N GLY A 18 23.34 10.94 -17.93
CA GLY A 18 22.59 9.81 -18.44
C GLY A 18 21.13 9.84 -17.96
N ALA A 19 20.22 9.34 -18.81
CA ALA A 19 18.80 9.28 -18.47
C ALA A 19 18.62 8.56 -17.12
N GLY A 20 18.14 9.30 -16.11
CA GLY A 20 17.77 8.72 -14.84
C GLY A 20 16.67 7.69 -15.06
N VAL A 21 16.77 6.54 -14.38
CA VAL A 21 15.66 5.59 -14.35
C VAL A 21 14.71 6.09 -13.27
N THR A 22 13.54 6.57 -13.66
CA THR A 22 12.46 6.80 -12.70
C THR A 22 12.06 5.44 -12.15
N HIS A 23 12.47 5.13 -10.92
CA HIS A 23 12.10 3.87 -10.28
C HIS A 23 10.68 4.01 -9.71
N GLU A 24 9.68 3.82 -10.57
CA GLU A 24 8.30 3.69 -10.15
C GLU A 24 8.09 2.30 -9.56
N TYR A 25 7.87 2.24 -8.24
CA TYR A 25 7.59 0.99 -7.55
C TYR A 25 6.20 0.49 -7.93
N SER A 26 6.12 -0.49 -8.83
CA SER A 26 4.89 -1.20 -9.17
C SER A 26 4.87 -2.57 -8.49
N ILE A 27 3.80 -2.87 -7.77
CA ILE A 27 3.62 -4.17 -7.08
C ILE A 27 3.11 -5.20 -8.08
N SER A 28 3.78 -6.35 -8.21
CA SER A 28 3.43 -7.43 -9.16
C SER A 28 2.36 -8.41 -8.65
N ASP A 29 1.97 -8.34 -7.38
CA ASP A 29 1.24 -9.42 -6.69
C ASP A 29 -0.30 -9.25 -6.66
N GLY A 30 -0.89 -8.51 -7.61
CA GLY A 30 -2.34 -8.27 -7.64
C GLY A 30 -2.90 -7.47 -6.44
N ALA A 31 -2.03 -6.99 -5.54
CA ALA A 31 -2.40 -6.15 -4.42
C ALA A 31 -2.59 -4.72 -4.90
N VAL A 32 -3.85 -4.34 -5.15
CA VAL A 32 -4.24 -2.97 -5.47
C VAL A 32 -3.80 -2.07 -4.31
N ASN A 33 -2.80 -1.23 -4.57
CA ASN A 33 -2.40 -0.13 -3.70
C ASN A 33 -2.43 1.13 -4.58
N SER A 34 -3.40 2.00 -4.32
CA SER A 34 -3.52 3.28 -5.01
C SER A 34 -3.38 4.40 -3.99
N PHE A 35 -2.66 5.47 -4.33
CA PHE A 35 -2.68 6.71 -3.54
C PHE A 35 -3.96 7.51 -3.77
N LEU A 36 -4.67 7.25 -4.86
CA LEU A 36 -5.94 7.85 -5.19
C LEU A 36 -7.11 7.04 -4.61
N PRO A 37 -8.22 7.68 -4.22
CA PRO A 37 -9.39 6.98 -3.72
C PRO A 37 -9.94 6.03 -4.78
N LEU A 38 -10.09 4.75 -4.41
CA LEU A 38 -10.71 3.75 -5.27
C LEU A 38 -12.22 3.99 -5.36
N PRO A 39 -12.85 3.75 -6.52
CA PRO A 39 -14.28 3.97 -6.71
C PRO A 39 -15.10 3.02 -5.82
N VAL A 40 -16.05 3.59 -5.08
CA VAL A 40 -16.95 2.85 -4.18
C VAL A 40 -18.40 2.92 -4.66
N ARG A 41 -19.16 1.86 -4.38
CA ARG A 41 -20.60 1.79 -4.64
C ARG A 41 -21.38 1.55 -3.36
N LYS A 42 -22.67 1.92 -3.38
CA LYS A 42 -23.63 1.53 -2.33
C LYS A 42 -24.06 0.06 -2.51
N PRO A 43 -24.36 -0.68 -1.43
CA PRO A 43 -24.87 -2.05 -1.54
C PRO A 43 -26.19 -2.07 -2.31
N ASN A 44 -26.38 -3.04 -3.19
CA ASN A 44 -27.64 -3.23 -3.90
C ASN A 44 -28.72 -3.78 -2.95
N ARG A 45 -30.00 -3.58 -3.27
CA ARG A 45 -31.15 -4.08 -2.50
C ARG A 45 -31.08 -5.60 -2.29
N ASN A 46 -30.60 -6.34 -3.28
CA ASN A 46 -30.44 -7.80 -3.21
C ASN A 46 -29.30 -8.21 -2.27
N GLU A 47 -28.24 -7.41 -2.18
CA GLU A 47 -27.10 -7.66 -1.28
C GLU A 47 -27.47 -7.30 0.16
N ALA A 48 -28.20 -6.19 0.36
CA ALA A 48 -28.69 -5.75 1.67
C ALA A 48 -29.75 -6.68 2.28
N GLY A 49 -30.48 -7.43 1.44
CA GLY A 49 -31.49 -8.41 1.89
C GLY A 49 -30.92 -9.76 2.32
N GLN A 50 -29.60 -9.99 2.22
CA GLN A 50 -29.00 -11.24 2.69
C GLN A 50 -28.69 -11.17 4.20
N ASP A 51 -29.16 -12.16 4.96
CA ASP A 51 -28.94 -12.27 6.41
C ASP A 51 -27.45 -12.29 6.81
N CYS A 52 -26.59 -12.79 5.93
CA CYS A 52 -25.13 -12.86 6.09
C CYS A 52 -24.41 -11.51 5.80
N PHE A 53 -25.09 -10.56 5.15
CA PHE A 53 -24.48 -9.31 4.75
C PHE A 53 -24.39 -8.34 5.93
N VAL A 54 -23.16 -8.12 6.39
CA VAL A 54 -22.86 -7.09 7.39
C VAL A 54 -22.21 -5.94 6.66
N ASP A 55 -22.82 -4.76 6.73
CA ASP A 55 -22.19 -3.55 6.23
C ASP A 55 -21.00 -3.19 7.13
N LEU A 56 -19.80 -3.20 6.56
CA LEU A 56 -18.55 -2.89 7.25
C LEU A 56 -18.09 -1.46 6.99
N SER A 57 -18.91 -0.63 6.32
CA SER A 57 -18.53 0.74 5.97
C SER A 57 -18.27 1.58 7.23
N GLY A 58 -17.24 2.43 7.19
CA GLY A 58 -16.85 3.26 8.33
C GLY A 58 -16.15 2.53 9.49
N ARG A 59 -16.09 1.19 9.47
CA ARG A 59 -15.43 0.42 10.54
C ARG A 59 -13.90 0.60 10.49
N LYS A 60 -13.29 0.80 11.65
CA LYS A 60 -11.84 0.84 11.83
C LYS A 60 -11.34 -0.51 12.34
N PHE A 61 -10.23 -0.98 11.79
CA PHE A 61 -9.54 -2.18 12.25
C PHE A 61 -8.04 -2.01 12.08
N GLY A 62 -7.30 -2.09 13.19
CA GLY A 62 -5.89 -1.70 13.25
C GLY A 62 -5.64 -0.30 12.68
N ARG A 63 -4.80 -0.21 11.64
CA ARG A 63 -4.46 1.05 10.96
C ARG A 63 -5.26 1.28 9.68
N LEU A 64 -6.34 0.54 9.47
CA LEU A 64 -7.17 0.58 8.27
C LEU A 64 -8.59 1.04 8.62
N THR A 65 -9.16 1.87 7.76
CA THR A 65 -10.55 2.32 7.84
C THR A 65 -11.28 1.87 6.59
N VAL A 66 -12.42 1.19 6.74
CA VAL A 66 -13.25 0.78 5.61
C VAL A 66 -13.98 1.99 5.05
N VAL A 67 -13.81 2.23 3.75
CA VAL A 67 -14.48 3.34 3.04
C VAL A 67 -15.83 2.88 2.48
N GLY A 68 -15.88 1.68 1.88
CA GLY A 68 -17.10 1.14 1.28
C GLY A 68 -16.84 -0.10 0.43
N ILE A 69 -17.87 -0.54 -0.30
CA ILE A 69 -17.78 -1.66 -1.23
C ILE A 69 -17.18 -1.16 -2.53
N SER A 70 -16.25 -1.92 -3.13
CA SER A 70 -15.61 -1.51 -4.37
C SER A 70 -16.58 -1.58 -5.56
N ALA A 71 -16.51 -0.58 -6.44
CA ALA A 71 -17.33 -0.54 -7.65
C ALA A 71 -16.80 -1.49 -8.74
N GLU A 72 -15.48 -1.70 -8.78
CA GLU A 72 -14.81 -2.46 -9.83
C GLU A 72 -14.75 -3.97 -9.52
N VAL A 73 -14.59 -4.33 -8.24
CA VAL A 73 -14.39 -5.72 -7.82
C VAL A 73 -15.51 -6.16 -6.87
N ASN A 74 -16.33 -7.10 -7.34
CA ASN A 74 -17.41 -7.64 -6.53
C ASN A 74 -16.88 -8.33 -5.26
N ALA A 75 -17.65 -8.21 -4.17
CA ALA A 75 -17.34 -8.77 -2.84
C ALA A 75 -16.02 -8.29 -2.19
N ARG A 76 -15.42 -7.20 -2.70
CA ARG A 76 -14.26 -6.54 -2.08
C ARG A 76 -14.64 -5.20 -1.47
N TRP A 77 -13.97 -4.90 -0.37
CA TRP A 77 -14.10 -3.66 0.37
C TRP A 77 -12.89 -2.78 0.11
N VAL A 78 -13.15 -1.51 -0.17
CA VAL A 78 -12.13 -0.46 -0.25
C VAL A 78 -11.78 -0.03 1.16
N VAL A 79 -10.50 -0.09 1.49
CA VAL A 79 -9.96 0.32 2.78
C VAL A 79 -8.90 1.40 2.58
N ARG A 80 -8.86 2.35 3.50
CA ARG A 80 -7.87 3.42 3.56
C ARG A 80 -6.94 3.19 4.74
N CYS A 81 -5.63 3.21 4.51
CA CYS A 81 -4.64 3.15 5.58
C CYS A 81 -4.29 4.54 6.11
N VAL A 82 -3.78 4.59 7.34
CA VAL A 82 -3.25 5.84 7.94
C VAL A 82 -2.14 6.50 7.13
N CYS A 83 -1.38 5.74 6.33
CA CYS A 83 -0.38 6.29 5.42
C CYS A 83 -0.98 6.96 4.17
N GLY A 84 -2.30 6.88 3.97
CA GLY A 84 -3.01 7.46 2.84
C GLY A 84 -3.25 6.51 1.67
N SER A 85 -2.66 5.31 1.66
CA SER A 85 -2.91 4.35 0.58
C SER A 85 -4.27 3.67 0.71
N TYR A 86 -4.89 3.44 -0.45
CA TYR A 86 -6.13 2.71 -0.64
C TYR A 86 -5.82 1.31 -1.16
N GLY A 87 -6.56 0.32 -0.66
CA GLY A 87 -6.46 -1.04 -1.17
C GLY A 87 -7.75 -1.82 -1.03
N LEU A 88 -7.75 -3.03 -1.61
CA LEU A 88 -8.90 -3.92 -1.61
C LEU A 88 -8.71 -5.07 -0.61
N ARG A 89 -9.70 -5.31 0.24
CA ARG A 89 -9.72 -6.42 1.21
C ARG A 89 -11.03 -7.20 1.13
N THR A 90 -11.01 -8.44 1.61
CA THR A 90 -12.21 -9.30 1.66
C THR A 90 -12.94 -9.10 2.98
N ALA A 91 -14.25 -9.29 3.02
CA ALA A 91 -15.04 -9.21 4.25
C ALA A 91 -14.48 -10.12 5.37
N LYS A 92 -14.06 -11.35 5.01
CA LYS A 92 -13.46 -12.31 5.94
C LYS A 92 -12.18 -11.77 6.61
N THR A 93 -11.31 -11.11 5.84
CA THR A 93 -10.07 -10.53 6.37
C THR A 93 -10.32 -9.34 7.27
N ILE A 94 -11.39 -8.57 7.01
CA ILE A 94 -11.78 -7.45 7.88
C ILE A 94 -12.40 -7.95 9.18
N LYS A 95 -13.24 -9.01 9.12
CA LYS A 95 -13.87 -9.60 10.30
C LYS A 95 -12.83 -10.25 11.23
N ASN A 96 -11.82 -10.91 10.67
CA ASN A 96 -10.75 -11.59 11.41
C ASN A 96 -9.46 -10.74 11.51
N ALA A 97 -9.55 -9.42 11.34
CA ALA A 97 -8.35 -8.59 11.28
C ALA A 97 -7.65 -8.50 12.63
N ASP A 98 -6.32 -8.62 12.61
CA ASP A 98 -5.47 -8.31 13.75
C ASP A 98 -5.50 -6.80 14.08
N GLN A 99 -5.23 -6.47 15.34
CA GLN A 99 -5.09 -5.08 15.79
C GLN A 99 -3.94 -4.33 15.09
N GLU A 100 -3.01 -5.04 14.47
CA GLU A 100 -1.84 -4.48 13.77
C GLU A 100 -2.01 -4.50 12.24
N ALA A 101 -3.22 -4.77 11.74
CA ALA A 101 -3.49 -4.81 10.32
C ALA A 101 -3.16 -3.47 9.63
N CYS A 102 -2.41 -3.55 8.53
CA CYS A 102 -1.95 -2.40 7.75
C CYS A 102 -1.96 -2.68 6.23
N CYS A 103 -1.69 -1.64 5.43
CA CYS A 103 -1.51 -1.81 3.98
C CYS A 103 -0.18 -2.49 3.65
N HIS A 104 -0.05 -2.97 2.41
CA HIS A 104 1.15 -3.65 1.94
C HIS A 104 2.40 -2.77 2.06
N GLN A 105 2.30 -1.48 1.72
CA GLN A 105 3.40 -0.54 1.81
C GLN A 105 3.91 -0.33 3.25
N CYS A 106 3.00 -0.18 4.22
CA CYS A 106 3.37 -0.04 5.63
C CYS A 106 4.07 -1.30 6.16
N HIS A 107 3.58 -2.49 5.78
CA HIS A 107 4.24 -3.74 6.11
C HIS A 107 5.65 -3.80 5.49
N LEU A 108 5.75 -3.40 4.22
CA LEU A 108 6.96 -3.10 3.46
C LEU A 108 8.03 -2.40 4.29
N LEU A 109 7.65 -1.20 4.70
CA LEU A 109 8.47 -0.27 5.46
C LEU A 109 8.84 -0.83 6.82
N ALA A 110 7.93 -1.51 7.51
CA ALA A 110 8.19 -2.11 8.81
C ALA A 110 9.23 -3.24 8.72
N VAL A 111 9.14 -4.09 7.68
CA VAL A 111 10.14 -5.13 7.40
C VAL A 111 11.51 -4.52 7.08
N ALA A 112 11.54 -3.44 6.28
CA ALA A 112 12.77 -2.74 5.96
C ALA A 112 13.43 -2.12 7.22
N LYS A 113 12.65 -1.47 8.08
CA LYS A 113 13.12 -0.92 9.36
C LYS A 113 13.68 -2.00 10.28
N ARG A 114 13.02 -3.16 10.39
CA ARG A 114 13.53 -4.30 11.15
C ARG A 114 14.89 -4.75 10.64
N LYS A 115 15.05 -4.93 9.32
CA LYS A 115 16.33 -5.34 8.72
C LYS A 115 17.46 -4.34 9.01
N ASP A 116 17.16 -3.04 8.92
CA ASP A 116 18.11 -1.98 9.26
C ASP A 116 18.49 -2.01 10.75
N LEU A 117 17.54 -2.20 11.66
CA LEU A 117 17.82 -2.32 13.09
C LEU A 117 18.75 -3.50 13.40
N ILE A 118 18.46 -4.68 12.83
CA ILE A 118 19.29 -5.88 12.98
C ILE A 118 20.70 -5.60 12.46
N ARG A 119 20.83 -4.97 11.28
CA ARG A 119 22.13 -4.61 10.70
C ARG A 119 22.94 -3.67 11.60
N ARG A 120 22.31 -2.71 12.27
CA ARG A 120 23.00 -1.71 13.11
C ARG A 120 23.32 -2.20 14.52
N THR A 121 22.44 -3.01 15.11
CA THR A 121 22.49 -3.32 16.56
C THR A 121 22.66 -4.80 16.86
N GLY A 122 22.46 -5.68 15.88
CA GLY A 122 22.41 -7.13 16.08
C GLY A 122 21.16 -7.63 16.82
N LYS A 123 20.27 -6.75 17.28
CA LYS A 123 19.09 -7.12 18.06
C LYS A 123 17.92 -7.47 17.14
N PHE A 124 17.29 -8.62 17.39
CA PHE A 124 16.05 -9.00 16.73
C PHE A 124 14.85 -8.34 17.44
N VAL A 125 14.01 -7.68 16.65
CA VAL A 125 12.77 -7.04 17.09
C VAL A 125 11.64 -7.43 16.15
N ASP A 126 10.43 -7.61 16.68
CA ASP A 126 9.29 -7.99 15.86
C ASP A 126 8.79 -6.84 14.95
N THR A 127 8.22 -7.16 13.78
CA THR A 127 7.73 -6.17 12.79
C THR A 127 6.62 -5.32 13.42
N LYS A 128 5.80 -5.93 14.27
CA LYS A 128 4.66 -5.29 14.93
C LYS A 128 5.08 -4.06 15.72
N GLU A 129 6.29 -4.04 16.26
CA GLU A 129 6.83 -2.90 17.01
C GLU A 129 6.96 -1.64 16.15
N PHE A 130 7.26 -1.79 14.87
CA PHE A 130 7.36 -0.68 13.91
C PHE A 130 6.00 -0.26 13.33
N LEU A 131 4.94 -1.01 13.65
CA LEU A 131 3.57 -0.77 13.21
C LEU A 131 2.70 -0.13 14.31
N LYS A 132 3.27 0.12 15.50
CA LYS A 132 2.66 0.93 16.55
C LYS A 132 2.45 2.39 16.09
#